data_AF-A0A7S2RPH3-F1
#
_entry.id   AF-A0A7S2RPH3-F1
#
_cell.length_a   1.000
_cell.length_b   1.000
_cell.length_c   1.000
_cell.angle_alpha   90.00
_cell.angle_beta   90.00
_cell.angle_gamma   90.00
#
_symmetry.space_group_name_H-M   'P 1'
#
loop_
_entity.id
_entity.type
_entity.pdbx_description
1 polymer ?
#
loop_
_entity_poly.entity_id
_entity_poly.type
_entity_poly.pdbx_seq_one_letter_code
_entity_poly.pdbx_strand_id
1 'polypeptide(L)'
;SNAPLYFKRIPVLYDPVETDFVLKSVGFCQSDDVDVGMYMFMVEFYHLYILLRAAFLCFKTRNIHDAFSEGKHFRFAILSQCQIFMIGIPLLMFMGSNPEENLFVFVETCMTWLKDLTLLG
;
A
#
# COMPACT_ATOMS: atom_id res chain seq x y z
N SER A 1 -22.61 11.76 -18.90
CA SER A 1 -21.73 10.60 -18.67
C SER A 1 -20.74 11.00 -17.59
N ASN A 2 -21.00 10.57 -16.37
CA ASN A 2 -20.21 10.97 -15.21
C ASN A 2 -18.98 10.06 -15.15
N ALA A 3 -17.82 10.58 -15.56
CA ALA A 3 -16.56 9.91 -15.29
C ALA A 3 -16.27 10.08 -13.79
N PRO A 4 -16.23 9.01 -12.99
CA PRO A 4 -16.18 9.11 -11.52
C PRO A 4 -14.83 9.59 -10.98
N LEU A 5 -13.84 9.85 -11.85
CA LEU A 5 -12.51 10.35 -11.49
C LEU A 5 -12.13 11.44 -12.48
N TYR A 6 -11.79 12.63 -11.98
CA TYR A 6 -11.25 13.72 -12.80
C TYR A 6 -9.81 14.03 -12.39
N PHE A 7 -9.00 14.38 -13.37
CA PHE A 7 -7.60 14.73 -13.16
C PHE A 7 -7.49 16.18 -12.68
N LYS A 8 -6.98 16.39 -11.46
CA LYS A 8 -6.73 17.70 -10.87
C LYS A 8 -5.23 17.96 -10.83
N ARG A 9 -4.80 19.04 -11.48
CA ARG A 9 -3.42 19.50 -11.46
C ARG A 9 -3.24 20.53 -10.34
N ILE A 10 -2.21 20.34 -9.52
CA ILE A 10 -1.82 21.30 -8.48
C ILE A 10 -0.41 21.82 -8.82
N PRO A 11 -0.24 23.14 -9.04
CA PRO A 11 1.06 23.75 -9.24
C PRO A 11 1.86 23.72 -7.94
N VAL A 12 3.11 23.24 -8.00
CA VAL A 12 4.01 23.06 -6.85
C VAL A 12 5.10 24.12 -6.82
N LEU A 13 5.57 24.56 -7.99
CA LEU A 13 6.63 25.56 -8.11
C LEU A 13 6.25 26.60 -9.15
N TYR A 14 6.28 27.86 -8.76
CA TYR A 14 6.13 29.03 -9.63
C TYR A 14 7.49 29.69 -9.87
N ASP A 15 7.63 30.36 -11.00
CA ASP A 15 8.82 31.16 -11.29
C ASP A 15 8.93 32.36 -10.32
N PRO A 16 10.10 32.60 -9.68
CA PRO A 16 10.29 33.73 -8.77
C PRO A 16 10.25 35.11 -9.44
N VAL A 17 10.40 35.19 -10.77
CA VAL A 17 10.39 36.46 -11.52
C VAL A 17 9.03 36.74 -12.15
N GLU A 18 8.33 35.70 -12.61
CA GLU A 18 7.04 35.82 -13.27
C GLU A 18 6.06 34.80 -12.69
N THR A 19 5.32 35.22 -11.65
CA THR A 19 4.48 34.35 -10.79
C THR A 19 3.33 33.64 -11.50
N ASP A 20 3.07 33.94 -12.78
CA ASP A 20 2.03 33.30 -13.59
C ASP A 20 2.55 32.02 -14.31
N PHE A 21 3.87 31.79 -14.32
CA PHE A 21 4.46 30.60 -14.94
C PHE A 21 4.72 29.50 -13.91
N VAL A 22 4.08 28.34 -14.12
CA VAL A 22 4.25 27.14 -13.31
C VAL A 22 5.42 26.31 -13.84
N LEU A 23 6.50 26.21 -13.07
CA LEU A 23 7.70 25.43 -13.40
C LEU A 23 7.53 23.94 -13.08
N LYS A 24 6.78 23.60 -12.02
CA LYS A 24 6.52 22.21 -11.61
C LYS A 24 5.07 22.06 -11.19
N SER A 25 4.41 21.02 -11.70
CA SER A 25 3.06 20.65 -11.29
C SER A 25 2.98 19.16 -10.99
N VAL A 26 2.11 18.79 -10.06
CA VAL A 26 1.75 17.40 -9.78
C VAL A 26 0.28 17.19 -10.15
N GLY A 27 -0.05 15.96 -10.55
CA GLY A 27 -1.39 15.58 -10.96
C GLY A 27 -1.95 14.52 -10.05
N PHE A 28 -3.20 14.68 -9.61
CA PHE A 28 -3.93 13.70 -8.83
C PHE A 28 -5.23 13.34 -9.53
N CYS A 29 -5.62 12.07 -9.47
CA CYS A 29 -6.98 11.67 -9.81
C CYS A 29 -7.83 11.80 -8.55
N GLN A 30 -8.82 12.69 -8.56
CA GLN A 30 -9.77 12.88 -7.46
C GLN A 30 -11.20 12.63 -7.93
N SER A 31 -12.02 12.20 -6.98
CA SER A 31 -13.46 12.05 -7.12
C SER A 31 -14.12 12.81 -5.98
N ASP A 32 -15.13 13.64 -6.27
CA ASP A 32 -15.90 14.32 -5.23
C ASP A 32 -16.97 13.40 -4.61
N ASP A 33 -17.21 12.25 -5.23
CA ASP A 33 -18.16 11.25 -4.74
C ASP A 33 -17.60 10.52 -3.52
N VAL A 34 -18.29 10.67 -2.38
CA VAL A 34 -18.01 9.96 -1.11
C VAL A 34 -18.00 8.44 -1.32
N ASP A 35 -18.73 7.97 -2.32
CA ASP A 35 -18.86 6.55 -2.67
C ASP A 35 -17.52 5.92 -3.09
N VAL A 36 -16.61 6.66 -3.75
CA VAL A 36 -15.31 6.11 -4.20
C VAL A 36 -14.44 5.69 -3.02
N GLY A 37 -14.45 6.47 -1.94
CA GLY A 37 -13.76 6.10 -0.69
C GLY A 37 -14.33 4.83 -0.05
N MET A 38 -15.66 4.68 -0.09
CA MET A 38 -16.33 3.48 0.42
C MET A 38 -16.02 2.23 -0.41
N TYR A 39 -15.97 2.35 -1.75
CA TYR A 39 -15.55 1.25 -2.62
C TYR A 39 -14.10 0.81 -2.36
N MET A 40 -13.18 1.77 -2.26
CA MET A 40 -11.77 1.48 -1.93
C MET A 40 -11.64 0.78 -0.57
N PHE A 41 -12.39 1.24 0.45
CA PHE A 41 -12.42 0.61 1.76
C PHE A 41 -12.96 -0.83 1.73
N MET A 42 -14.03 -1.09 0.96
CA MET A 42 -14.59 -2.44 0.82
C MET A 42 -13.61 -3.41 0.16
N VAL A 43 -12.91 -2.97 -0.89
CA VAL A 43 -11.90 -3.77 -1.58
C VAL A 43 -10.76 -4.13 -0.63
N GLU A 44 -10.28 -3.14 0.13
CA GLU A 44 -9.18 -3.33 1.08
C GLU A 44 -9.58 -4.28 2.23
N PHE A 45 -10.79 -4.13 2.75
CA PHE A 45 -11.32 -5.02 3.79
C PHE A 45 -11.49 -6.46 3.29
N TYR A 46 -12.00 -6.63 2.06
CA TYR A 46 -12.12 -7.94 1.43
C TYR A 46 -10.75 -8.59 1.22
N HIS A 47 -9.76 -7.81 0.81
CA HIS A 47 -8.39 -8.28 0.65
C HIS A 47 -7.80 -8.76 1.98
N LEU A 48 -7.96 -7.97 3.06
CA LEU A 48 -7.56 -8.35 4.42
C LEU A 48 -8.23 -9.65 4.88
N TYR A 49 -9.53 -9.82 4.62
CA TYR A 49 -10.27 -11.03 4.98
C TYR A 49 -9.68 -12.28 4.32
N ILE A 50 -9.40 -12.23 3.01
CA ILE A 50 -8.79 -13.35 2.28
C ILE A 50 -7.41 -13.66 2.86
N LEU A 51 -6.61 -12.63 3.13
CA LEU A 51 -5.27 -12.76 3.69
C LEU A 51 -5.28 -13.47 5.04
N LEU A 52 -6.18 -13.08 5.95
CA LEU A 52 -6.36 -13.71 7.26
C LEU A 52 -6.83 -15.16 7.13
N ARG A 53 -7.73 -15.45 6.19
CA ARG A 53 -8.17 -16.83 5.91
C ARG A 53 -7.03 -17.69 5.38
N ALA A 54 -6.20 -17.17 4.49
CA ALA A 54 -5.03 -17.85 3.98
C ALA A 54 -3.99 -18.11 5.09
N ALA A 55 -3.72 -17.12 5.94
CA ALA A 55 -2.84 -17.27 7.09
C ALA A 55 -3.37 -18.30 8.10
N PHE A 56 -4.68 -18.31 8.37
CA PHE A 56 -5.31 -19.32 9.22
C PHE A 56 -5.19 -20.74 8.64
N LEU A 57 -5.40 -20.89 7.33
CA LEU A 57 -5.27 -22.18 6.67
C LEU A 57 -3.82 -22.68 6.74
N CYS A 58 -2.85 -21.80 6.47
CA CYS A 58 -1.42 -22.03 6.66
C CYS A 58 -1.05 -22.45 8.10
N PHE A 59 -1.70 -21.86 9.11
CA PHE A 59 -1.49 -22.23 10.50
C PHE A 59 -2.04 -23.64 10.81
N LYS A 60 -3.22 -23.96 10.28
CA LYS A 60 -3.84 -25.29 10.46
C LYS A 60 -3.05 -26.40 9.76
N THR A 61 -2.47 -26.11 8.59
CA THR A 61 -1.70 -27.09 7.81
C THR A 61 -0.25 -27.25 8.30
N ARG A 62 0.21 -26.43 9.26
CA ARG A 62 1.58 -26.47 9.81
C ARG A 62 1.99 -27.82 10.40
N ASN A 63 1.03 -28.58 10.93
CA ASN A 63 1.29 -29.88 11.58
C ASN A 63 1.07 -31.08 10.64
N ILE A 64 0.70 -30.84 9.38
CA ILE A 64 0.60 -31.91 8.39
C ILE A 64 2.03 -32.17 7.89
N HIS A 65 2.49 -33.41 8.06
CA HIS A 65 3.86 -33.82 7.75
C HIS A 65 4.17 -33.53 6.27
N ASP A 66 5.27 -32.81 6.02
CA ASP A 66 5.73 -32.39 4.69
C ASP A 66 6.00 -33.61 3.79
N ALA A 67 4.98 -34.05 3.04
CA ALA A 67 5.19 -34.83 1.81
C ALA A 67 5.36 -33.90 0.60
N PHE A 68 5.03 -32.60 0.75
CA PHE A 68 5.12 -31.58 -0.29
C PHE A 68 5.85 -30.35 0.26
N SER A 69 7.10 -30.16 -0.16
CA SER A 69 7.95 -28.98 0.14
C SER A 69 7.29 -27.62 -0.19
N GLU A 70 6.16 -27.61 -0.89
CA GLU A 70 5.39 -26.42 -1.28
C GLU A 70 4.73 -25.69 -0.09
N GLY A 71 4.41 -26.40 1.00
CA GLY A 71 3.75 -25.80 2.17
C GLY A 71 4.60 -24.74 2.87
N LYS A 72 5.93 -24.85 2.81
CA LYS A 72 6.86 -23.83 3.34
C LYS A 72 6.87 -22.57 2.46
N HIS A 73 6.93 -22.73 1.14
CA HIS A 73 6.93 -21.60 0.20
C HIS A 73 5.60 -20.84 0.21
N PHE A 74 4.48 -21.55 0.33
CA PHE A 74 3.17 -20.93 0.41
C PHE A 74 2.99 -20.10 1.69
N ARG A 75 3.46 -20.62 2.84
CA ARG A 75 3.46 -19.87 4.11
C ARG A 75 4.28 -18.58 4.01
N PHE A 76 5.46 -18.65 3.39
CA PHE A 76 6.31 -17.49 3.16
C PHE A 76 5.63 -16.45 2.26
N ALA A 77 4.99 -16.89 1.16
CA ALA A 77 4.28 -16.00 0.25
C ALA A 77 3.11 -15.26 0.94
N ILE A 78 2.32 -15.98 1.74
CA ILE A 78 1.21 -15.37 2.49
C ILE A 78 1.71 -14.38 3.54
N LEU A 79 2.78 -14.71 4.27
CA LEU A 79 3.40 -13.78 5.23
C LEU A 79 3.94 -12.52 4.54
N SER A 80 4.60 -12.67 3.39
CA SER A 80 5.10 -11.53 2.61
C SER A 80 3.97 -10.60 2.14
N GLN A 81 2.83 -11.16 1.70
CA GLN A 81 1.68 -10.36 1.32
C GLN A 81 1.04 -9.63 2.51
N CYS A 82 0.98 -10.26 3.70
CA CYS A 82 0.55 -9.58 4.94
C CYS A 82 1.42 -8.36 5.27
N GLN A 83 2.71 -8.46 5.04
CA GLN A 83 3.65 -7.39 5.32
C GLN A 83 3.48 -6.21 4.35
N ILE A 84 3.36 -6.50 3.05
CA ILE A 84 3.12 -5.48 2.03
C ILE A 84 1.82 -4.72 2.35
N PHE A 85 0.78 -5.43 2.75
CA PHE A 85 -0.51 -4.83 3.13
C PHE A 85 -0.39 -3.91 4.36
N MET A 86 0.25 -4.39 5.44
CA MET A 86 0.43 -3.59 6.67
C MET A 86 1.25 -2.32 6.44
N ILE A 87 2.18 -2.34 5.49
CA ILE A 87 3.05 -1.20 5.19
C ILE A 87 2.46 -0.28 4.11
N GLY A 88 1.70 -0.82 3.16
CA GLY A 88 1.07 -0.05 2.09
C GLY A 88 0.10 1.00 2.63
N ILE A 89 -0.66 0.68 3.67
CA ILE A 89 -1.62 1.59 4.30
C ILE A 89 -0.94 2.88 4.83
N PRO A 90 0.05 2.83 5.74
CA PRO A 90 0.70 4.03 6.24
C PRO A 90 1.47 4.78 5.14
N LEU A 91 2.04 4.09 4.16
CA LEU A 91 2.71 4.73 3.03
C LEU A 91 1.71 5.58 2.21
N LEU A 92 0.53 5.03 1.91
CA LEU A 92 -0.52 5.73 1.18
C LEU A 92 -1.08 6.92 1.96
N MET A 93 -1.24 6.78 3.28
CA MET A 93 -1.64 7.90 4.14
C MET A 93 -0.62 9.04 4.10
N PHE A 94 0.68 8.71 4.09
CA PHE A 94 1.74 9.70 4.11
C PHE A 94 1.96 10.42 2.78
N MET A 95 1.86 9.69 1.66
CA MET A 95 1.94 10.29 0.33
C MET A 95 0.83 11.33 0.07
N GLY A 96 -0.29 11.26 0.80
CA GLY A 96 -1.38 12.22 0.73
C GLY A 96 -1.14 13.55 1.46
N SER A 97 -0.25 13.59 2.45
CA SER A 97 -0.12 14.71 3.39
C SER A 97 1.32 15.22 3.50
N ASN A 98 1.79 15.96 2.51
CA ASN A 98 3.13 16.59 2.44
C ASN A 98 4.33 15.66 2.69
N PRO A 99 5.28 15.55 1.75
CA PRO A 99 6.43 14.66 1.90
C PRO A 99 7.45 15.25 2.90
N GLU A 100 7.18 15.19 4.20
CA GLU A 100 8.22 15.39 5.20
C GLU A 100 9.14 14.15 5.18
N GLU A 101 10.36 14.35 4.68
CA GLU A 101 11.33 13.33 4.27
C GLU A 101 11.67 12.30 5.37
N ASN A 102 11.43 12.64 6.64
CA ASN A 102 11.80 11.80 7.79
C ASN A 102 10.90 10.56 7.98
N LEU A 103 9.61 10.63 7.60
CA LEU A 103 8.70 9.50 7.79
C LEU A 103 8.74 8.50 6.64
N PHE A 104 9.06 8.97 5.43
CA PHE A 104 9.32 8.12 4.27
C PHE A 104 10.49 7.15 4.54
N VAL A 105 11.60 7.68 5.05
CA VAL A 105 12.80 6.88 5.41
C VAL A 105 12.48 5.87 6.52
N PHE A 106 11.64 6.23 7.50
CA PHE A 106 11.20 5.30 8.55
C PHE A 106 10.39 4.13 7.98
N VAL A 107 9.43 4.39 7.10
CA VAL A 107 8.60 3.34 6.49
C VAL A 107 9.44 2.41 5.61
N GLU A 108 10.36 2.94 4.79
CA GLU A 108 11.29 2.11 3.98
C GLU A 108 12.25 1.28 4.85
N THR A 109 12.72 1.84 5.97
CA THR A 109 13.57 1.12 6.93
C THR A 109 12.79 0.00 7.61
N CYS A 110 11.53 0.23 8.00
CA CYS A 110 10.63 -0.80 8.48
C CYS A 110 10.34 -1.86 7.43
N MET A 111 10.20 -1.51 6.14
CA MET A 111 10.08 -2.49 5.04
C MET A 111 11.27 -3.42 4.95
N THR A 112 12.48 -2.85 5.02
CA THR A 112 13.73 -3.61 4.92
C THR A 112 13.85 -4.58 6.09
N TRP A 113 13.60 -4.10 7.32
CA TRP A 113 13.61 -4.92 8.52
C TRP A 113 12.54 -6.03 8.53
N LEU A 114 11.29 -5.74 8.11
CA LEU A 114 10.23 -6.75 8.05
C LEU A 114 10.55 -7.84 7.00
N LYS A 115 11.10 -7.44 5.86
CA LYS A 115 11.49 -8.34 4.78
C LYS A 115 12.64 -9.25 5.20
N ASP A 116 13.64 -8.72 5.91
CA ASP A 116 14.76 -9.48 6.44
C ASP A 116 14.33 -10.49 7.51
N LEU A 117 13.36 -10.13 8.37
CA LEU A 117 12.79 -11.06 9.36
C LEU A 117 12.08 -12.25 8.71
N THR A 118 11.51 -12.04 7.52
CA THR A 118 10.83 -13.10 6.75
C THR A 118 11.84 -14.07 6.15
N LEU A 119 12.95 -13.55 5.62
CA LEU A 119 14.05 -14.35 5.04
C LEU A 119 14.73 -15.27 6.05
N LEU A 120 14.66 -14.94 7.34
CA LEU A 120 15.22 -15.75 8.44
C LEU A 120 14.29 -16.88 8.94
N GLY A 121 13.04 -16.97 8.44
CA GLY A 121 12.01 -17.94 8.86
C GLY A 121 11.91 -19.23 8.04
#